data_AF-A0A502E520-F1
#
_entry.id   AF-A0A502E520-F1
#
_cell.length_a   1.000
_cell.length_b   1.000
_cell.length_c   1.000
_cell.angle_alpha   90.00
_cell.angle_beta   90.00
_cell.angle_gamma   90.00
#
_symmetry.space_group_name_H-M   'P 1'
#
loop_
_entity.id
_entity.type
_entity.pdbx_description
1 polymer ?
#
loop_
_entity_poly.entity_id
_entity_poly.type
_entity_poly.pdbx_seq_one_letter_code
_entity_poly.pdbx_strand_id
1 'polypeptide(L)'
;MKKFICFFILALGIISCSSEQSTNSPANFEFTTEYSATIMVGGAVGITEKTFKVGDTYKGIDKGEKTIRIRIAEHSKLNENCPNSFCYQEFLDVPRELLKSTK
;
A
#
# COMPACT_ATOMS: atom_id res chain seq x y z
N MET A 1 7.93 -56.17 -3.10
CA MET A 1 8.56 -54.85 -3.29
C MET A 1 7.61 -53.87 -4.02
N LYS A 2 6.43 -53.58 -3.47
CA LYS A 2 5.45 -52.64 -4.07
C LYS A 2 5.01 -51.51 -3.12
N LYS A 3 5.42 -51.57 -1.84
CA LYS A 3 4.99 -50.64 -0.79
C LYS A 3 5.87 -49.40 -0.62
N PHE A 4 7.06 -49.38 -1.22
CA PHE A 4 7.97 -48.23 -1.15
C PHE A 4 7.67 -47.13 -2.20
N ILE A 5 6.93 -47.46 -3.26
CA ILE A 5 6.63 -46.51 -4.35
C ILE A 5 5.66 -45.42 -3.89
N CYS A 6 4.73 -45.73 -2.99
CA CYS A 6 3.74 -44.76 -2.51
C CYS A 6 4.35 -43.65 -1.63
N PHE A 7 5.46 -43.91 -0.94
CA PHE A 7 6.12 -42.92 -0.08
C PHE A 7 6.86 -41.83 -0.86
N PHE A 8 7.28 -42.13 -2.10
CA PHE A 8 8.03 -41.17 -2.92
C PHE A 8 7.14 -40.08 -3.54
N ILE A 9 5.85 -40.38 -3.76
CA ILE A 9 4.89 -39.44 -4.35
C ILE A 9 4.40 -38.41 -3.31
N LEU A 10 4.36 -38.79 -2.03
CA LEU A 10 3.90 -37.90 -0.95
C LEU A 10 4.94 -36.84 -0.55
N ALA A 11 6.24 -37.10 -0.77
CA ALA A 11 7.32 -36.20 -0.38
C ALA A 11 7.56 -35.03 -1.35
N LEU A 12 7.08 -35.10 -2.59
CA LEU A 12 7.25 -34.06 -3.61
C LEU A 12 6.22 -32.91 -3.51
N GLY A 13 5.18 -33.05 -2.69
CA GLY A 13 4.09 -32.07 -2.57
C GLY A 13 4.33 -30.92 -1.60
N ILE A 14 5.42 -30.92 -0.83
CA ILE A 14 5.62 -30.02 0.32
C ILE A 14 6.57 -28.83 0.07
N ILE A 15 7.07 -28.61 -1.16
CA ILE A 15 8.10 -27.58 -1.43
C ILE A 15 7.61 -26.42 -2.32
N SER A 16 6.31 -26.16 -2.43
CA SER A 16 5.84 -24.96 -3.14
C SER A 16 4.70 -24.27 -2.44
N CYS A 17 4.99 -23.82 -1.23
CA CYS A 17 4.38 -22.59 -0.72
C CYS A 17 5.55 -21.68 -0.32
N SER A 18 6.27 -21.17 -1.32
CA SER A 18 7.13 -20.01 -1.12
C SER A 18 6.17 -18.86 -0.84
N SER A 19 5.98 -18.52 0.43
CA SER A 19 5.49 -17.19 0.77
C SER A 19 6.61 -16.24 0.36
N GLU A 20 6.61 -15.82 -0.90
CA GLU A 20 7.19 -14.54 -1.24
C GLU A 20 6.45 -13.53 -0.36
N GLN A 21 7.05 -13.22 0.78
CA GLN A 21 6.62 -12.14 1.63
C GLN A 21 6.92 -10.88 0.81
N SER A 22 6.00 -10.58 -0.09
CA SER A 22 6.10 -9.42 -0.95
C SER A 22 6.21 -8.23 -0.02
N THR A 23 7.28 -7.48 -0.15
CA THR A 23 7.49 -6.16 0.44
C THR A 23 6.39 -5.15 0.08
N ASN A 24 5.38 -5.57 -0.68
CA ASN A 24 4.19 -4.82 -1.08
C ASN A 24 3.09 -4.73 -0.02
N SER A 25 3.32 -5.19 1.22
CA SER A 25 2.33 -4.99 2.28
C SER A 25 2.21 -3.51 2.62
N PRO A 26 0.98 -2.96 2.78
CA PRO A 26 0.82 -1.56 3.13
C PRO A 26 1.54 -1.24 4.44
N ALA A 27 2.42 -0.25 4.42
CA ALA A 27 3.11 0.28 5.58
C ALA A 27 2.65 1.71 5.88
N ASN A 28 2.88 2.18 7.10
CA ASN A 28 2.62 3.57 7.46
C ASN A 28 3.85 4.43 7.10
N PHE A 29 3.59 5.61 6.55
CA PHE A 29 4.61 6.59 6.19
C PHE A 29 4.25 7.94 6.77
N GLU A 30 5.19 8.55 7.48
CA GLU A 30 5.05 9.86 8.08
C GLU A 30 5.82 10.89 7.25
N PHE A 31 5.19 12.04 6.98
CA PHE A 31 5.84 13.17 6.34
C PHE A 31 6.89 13.78 7.27
N THR A 32 8.13 13.89 6.79
CA THR A 32 9.24 14.54 7.51
C THR A 32 9.41 16.00 7.11
N THR A 33 8.83 16.38 5.96
CA THR A 33 8.87 17.73 5.40
C THR A 33 7.46 18.08 4.91
N GLU A 34 7.06 19.35 5.03
CA GLU A 34 5.81 19.81 4.44
C GLU A 34 5.83 19.64 2.93
N TYR A 35 4.73 19.17 2.37
CA TYR A 35 4.60 18.89 0.94
C TYR A 35 3.23 19.34 0.46
N SER A 36 3.19 20.16 -0.59
CA SER A 36 1.93 20.57 -1.23
C SER A 36 1.81 19.91 -2.58
N ALA A 37 0.67 19.28 -2.83
CA ALA A 37 0.37 18.65 -4.11
C ALA A 37 -1.05 18.96 -4.53
N THR A 38 -1.24 19.08 -5.83
CA THR A 38 -2.57 19.09 -6.43
C THR A 38 -3.06 17.65 -6.54
N ILE A 39 -4.19 17.35 -5.90
CA ILE A 39 -4.82 16.03 -5.89
C ILE A 39 -6.17 16.09 -6.60
N MET A 40 -6.53 14.98 -7.25
CA MET A 40 -7.84 14.81 -7.88
C MET A 40 -8.75 14.04 -6.94
N VAL A 41 -9.78 14.72 -6.42
CA VAL A 41 -10.78 14.16 -5.52
C VAL A 41 -12.00 13.70 -6.30
N GLY A 42 -12.39 12.43 -6.14
CA GLY A 42 -13.52 11.84 -6.87
C GLY A 42 -13.30 11.75 -8.39
N GLY A 43 -12.05 11.67 -8.84
CA GLY A 43 -11.68 11.69 -10.25
C GLY A 43 -11.62 13.10 -10.84
N ALA A 44 -12.32 13.34 -11.95
CA ALA A 44 -12.29 14.62 -12.68
C ALA A 44 -13.17 15.73 -12.07
N VAL A 45 -13.88 15.43 -10.98
CA VAL A 45 -14.94 16.30 -10.44
C VAL A 45 -14.38 17.38 -9.50
N GLY A 46 -13.23 17.16 -8.87
CA GLY A 46 -12.60 18.15 -8.01
C GLY A 46 -11.08 18.08 -8.06
N ILE A 47 -10.44 19.16 -8.51
CA ILE A 47 -9.01 19.38 -8.32
C ILE A 47 -8.86 20.25 -7.07
N THR A 48 -8.10 19.79 -6.09
CA THR A 48 -7.78 20.58 -4.90
C THR A 48 -6.30 20.53 -4.61
N GLU A 49 -5.75 21.65 -4.14
CA GLU A 49 -4.44 21.66 -3.50
C GLU A 49 -4.56 21.09 -2.09
N LYS A 50 -3.66 20.18 -1.72
CA LYS A 50 -3.53 19.63 -0.38
C LYS A 50 -2.12 19.84 0.11
N THR A 51 -1.98 20.38 1.31
CA THR A 51 -0.70 20.49 2.02
C THR A 51 -0.66 19.42 3.11
N PHE A 52 0.34 18.55 3.01
CA PHE A 52 0.69 17.52 3.98
C PHE A 52 1.69 18.12 4.96
N LYS A 53 1.38 18.03 6.25
CA LYS A 53 2.21 18.60 7.31
C LYS A 53 3.22 17.57 7.81
N VAL A 54 4.31 18.06 8.38
CA VAL A 54 5.26 17.21 9.12
C VAL A 54 4.51 16.47 10.23
N GLY A 55 4.70 15.16 10.32
CA GLY A 55 4.00 14.29 11.27
C GLY A 55 2.72 13.65 10.73
N ASP A 56 2.18 14.12 9.59
CA ASP A 56 1.03 13.46 8.98
C ASP A 56 1.42 12.03 8.56
N THR A 57 0.62 11.04 8.94
CA THR A 57 0.87 9.63 8.65
C THR A 57 -0.19 9.07 7.70
N TYR A 58 0.26 8.34 6.69
CA TYR A 58 -0.60 7.70 5.70
C TYR A 58 -0.15 6.27 5.41
N LYS A 59 -1.11 5.40 5.08
CA LYS A 59 -0.78 4.09 4.52
C LYS A 59 -0.24 4.23 3.11
N GLY A 60 0.80 3.48 2.76
CA GLY A 60 1.37 3.46 1.43
C GLY A 60 2.03 2.14 1.08
N ILE A 61 2.47 2.04 -0.17
CA ILE A 61 3.22 0.91 -0.69
C ILE A 61 4.57 1.44 -1.16
N ASP A 62 5.64 0.86 -0.62
CA ASP A 62 7.00 1.12 -1.07
C ASP A 62 7.49 -0.05 -1.95
N LYS A 63 7.75 0.26 -3.23
CA LYS A 63 8.26 -0.70 -4.22
C LYS A 63 9.78 -0.58 -4.46
N GLY A 64 10.50 0.18 -3.64
CA GLY A 64 11.93 0.45 -3.86
C GLY A 64 12.21 1.61 -4.84
N GLU A 65 11.16 2.26 -5.37
CA GLU A 65 11.25 3.34 -6.37
C GLU A 65 11.62 4.70 -5.76
N LYS A 66 11.80 5.75 -6.60
CA LYS A 66 12.09 7.12 -6.12
C LYS A 66 10.93 7.75 -5.35
N THR A 67 9.72 7.23 -5.56
CA THR A 67 8.49 7.68 -4.93
C THR A 67 7.86 6.56 -4.13
N ILE A 68 7.13 6.91 -3.08
CA ILE A 68 6.26 6.02 -2.32
C ILE A 68 4.82 6.37 -2.66
N ARG A 69 4.02 5.36 -2.96
CA ARG A 69 2.60 5.54 -3.26
C ARG A 69 1.80 5.55 -1.97
N ILE A 70 1.37 6.73 -1.52
CA ILE A 70 0.51 6.87 -0.32
C ILE A 70 -0.96 6.92 -0.71
N ARG A 71 -1.83 6.41 0.18
CA ARG A 71 -3.29 6.48 0.06
C ARG A 71 -3.77 7.73 0.80
N ILE A 72 -4.26 8.72 0.06
CA ILE A 72 -4.62 10.05 0.59
C ILE A 72 -6.09 10.18 0.98
N ALA A 73 -6.92 9.24 0.53
CA ALA A 73 -8.37 9.30 0.67
C ALA A 73 -8.90 8.79 2.03
N GLU A 74 -8.04 8.59 3.03
CA GLU A 74 -8.45 8.09 4.37
C GLU A 74 -9.23 9.13 5.18
N HIS A 75 -9.30 10.40 4.76
CA HIS A 75 -9.83 11.52 5.58
C HIS A 75 -11.17 12.14 5.13
N SER A 76 -11.91 11.54 4.19
CA SER A 76 -13.30 11.97 3.96
C SER A 76 -14.22 11.08 4.81
N LYS A 77 -15.23 11.67 5.48
CA LYS A 77 -16.29 10.89 6.18
C LYS A 77 -16.95 9.84 5.26
N LEU A 78 -16.91 10.08 3.94
CA LEU A 78 -17.39 9.18 2.90
C LEU A 78 -16.49 7.96 2.71
N ASN A 79 -15.20 8.03 3.04
CA ASN A 79 -14.22 6.94 2.92
C ASN A 79 -13.93 6.21 4.23
N GLU A 80 -14.03 6.88 5.39
CA GLU A 80 -13.83 6.24 6.71
C GLU A 80 -14.87 5.15 7.01
N ASN A 81 -16.11 5.29 6.50
CA ASN A 81 -17.22 4.37 6.71
C ASN A 81 -17.77 3.79 5.40
N CYS A 82 -16.91 3.53 4.42
CA CYS A 82 -17.37 3.09 3.11
C CYS A 82 -17.67 1.57 3.08
N PRO A 83 -18.93 1.16 2.85
CA PRO A 83 -19.37 -0.23 3.03
C PRO A 83 -19.23 -1.12 1.80
N ASN A 84 -18.75 -0.61 0.66
CA ASN A 84 -18.72 -1.35 -0.61
C ASN A 84 -17.46 -1.08 -1.44
N SER A 85 -17.22 -1.88 -2.49
CA SER A 85 -15.99 -1.86 -3.29
C SER A 85 -15.79 -0.62 -4.18
N PHE A 86 -16.71 0.34 -4.16
CA PHE A 86 -16.66 1.56 -5.00
C PHE A 86 -16.13 2.79 -4.25
N CYS A 87 -15.55 2.61 -3.07
CA CYS A 87 -14.90 3.71 -2.36
C CYS A 87 -13.79 4.30 -3.23
N TYR A 88 -13.82 5.61 -3.41
CA TYR A 88 -12.76 6.32 -4.10
C TYR A 88 -11.47 6.20 -3.27
N GLN A 89 -10.57 5.33 -3.72
CA GLN A 89 -9.21 5.24 -3.21
C GLN A 89 -8.33 6.12 -4.08
N GLU A 90 -7.94 7.26 -3.54
CA GLU A 90 -6.97 8.14 -4.18
C GLU A 90 -5.58 7.84 -3.66
N PHE A 91 -4.66 7.77 -4.61
CA PHE A 91 -3.26 7.53 -4.38
C PHE A 91 -2.47 8.74 -4.85
N LEU A 92 -1.38 9.02 -4.15
CA LEU A 92 -0.41 10.03 -4.52
C LEU A 92 0.98 9.41 -4.46
N ASP A 93 1.74 9.57 -5.54
CA ASP A 93 3.15 9.19 -5.57
C ASP A 93 3.97 10.37 -5.00
N VAL A 94 4.59 10.17 -3.85
CA VAL A 94 5.32 11.19 -3.09
C VAL A 94 6.82 10.86 -3.11
N PRO A 95 7.72 11.83 -3.32
CA PRO A 95 9.16 11.59 -3.25
C PRO A 95 9.56 10.93 -1.92
N ARG A 96 10.31 9.82 -2.00
CA ARG A 96 10.68 9.02 -0.81
C ARG A 96 11.39 9.85 0.25
N GLU A 97 12.23 10.79 -0.15
CA GLU A 97 13.00 11.67 0.73
C GLU A 97 12.14 12.51 1.69
N LEU A 98 10.85 12.71 1.37
CA LEU A 98 9.91 13.47 2.20
C LEU A 98 9.18 12.60 3.23
N LEU A 99 9.42 11.28 3.21
CA LEU A 99 8.69 10.30 4.00
C LEU A 99 9.65 9.42 4.81
N LYS A 100 9.23 9.05 6.02
CA LYS A 100 9.86 7.97 6.80
C LYS A 100 8.85 6.86 7.06
N SER A 101 9.27 5.62 6.97
CA SER A 101 8.42 4.49 7.36
C SER A 101 8.26 4.47 8.89
N THR A 102 7.04 4.33 9.35
CA THR A 102 6.69 4.14 10.76
C THR A 102 6.17 2.73 10.97
N LYS A 103 6.55 2.11 12.10
CA LYS A 103 6.06 0.79 12.50
C LYS A 103 4.63 0.84 13.01
#